data_AF-A0A9W6P723-F1
#
_entry.id   AF-A0A9W6P723-F1
#
_cell.length_a   1.000
_cell.length_b   1.000
_cell.length_c   1.000
_cell.angle_alpha   90.00
_cell.angle_beta   90.00
_cell.angle_gamma   90.00
#
_symmetry.space_group_name_H-M   'P 1'
#
loop_
_entity.id
_entity.type
_entity.pdbx_description
1 polymer ?
#
loop_
_entity_poly.entity_id
_entity_poly.type
_entity_poly.pdbx_seq_one_letter_code
_entity_poly.pdbx_strand_id
1 'polypeptide(L)'
;MSTKNFTLDDLKRILREGAGSDDDIDIDGDILDAGFEQLGYESLALLETGSRIEREYGITLDEPSLVDATTPRALIALVNAHLADSLAA
;
A
#
# COMPACT_ATOMS: atom_id res chain seq x y z
N MET A 1 0.82 23.30 5.78
CA MET A 1 0.39 21.90 5.93
C MET A 1 0.54 21.24 4.59
N SER A 2 1.60 20.45 4.38
CA SER A 2 1.73 19.68 3.14
C SER A 2 0.77 18.51 3.25
N THR A 3 -0.30 18.52 2.46
CA THR A 3 -1.25 17.41 2.37
C THR A 3 -0.49 16.17 1.89
N LYS A 4 -0.12 15.27 2.80
CA LYS A 4 0.50 13.99 2.42
C LYS A 4 -0.60 13.16 1.77
N ASN A 5 -0.50 12.96 0.46
CA ASN A 5 -1.37 12.05 -0.29
C ASN A 5 -0.55 10.81 -0.63
N PHE A 6 -1.09 9.63 -0.35
CA PHE A 6 -0.50 8.37 -0.74
C PHE A 6 -0.90 8.06 -2.18
N THR A 7 0.07 7.86 -3.06
CA THR A 7 -0.18 7.64 -4.50
C THR A 7 0.18 6.22 -4.94
N LEU A 8 -0.19 5.87 -6.18
CA LEU A 8 0.22 4.60 -6.76
C LEU A 8 1.74 4.47 -6.87
N ASP A 9 2.45 5.56 -7.14
CA ASP A 9 3.92 5.57 -7.21
C ASP A 9 4.55 5.22 -5.84
N ASP A 10 4.03 5.82 -4.77
CA ASP A 10 4.43 5.49 -3.41
C ASP A 10 4.18 4.01 -3.10
N LEU A 11 3.00 3.49 -3.47
CA LEU A 11 2.69 2.08 -3.29
C LEU A 11 3.65 1.18 -4.08
N LYS A 12 3.92 1.48 -5.36
CA LYS A 12 4.85 0.72 -6.20
C LYS A 12 6.24 0.67 -5.58
N ARG A 13 6.73 1.81 -5.07
CA ARG A 13 8.01 1.87 -4.36
C ARG A 13 7.99 0.97 -3.12
N ILE A 14 7.00 1.11 -2.26
CA ILE A 14 6.93 0.35 -1.00
C ILE A 14 6.78 -1.16 -1.27
N LEU A 15 5.98 -1.56 -2.26
CA LEU A 15 5.83 -2.96 -2.66
C LEU A 15 7.17 -3.57 -3.12
N ARG A 16 7.96 -2.84 -3.93
CA ARG A 16 9.31 -3.29 -4.33
C ARG A 16 10.25 -3.43 -3.13
N GLU A 17 10.16 -2.50 -2.20
CA GLU A 17 10.98 -2.53 -0.99
C GLU A 17 10.52 -3.59 0.04
N GLY A 18 9.24 -3.94 0.05
CA GLY A 18 8.60 -4.86 1.00
C GLY A 18 8.57 -6.32 0.56
N ALA A 19 8.45 -6.60 -0.74
CA ALA A 19 8.46 -7.97 -1.27
C ALA A 19 9.86 -8.58 -1.40
N GLY A 20 10.90 -7.79 -1.16
CA GLY A 20 12.28 -8.25 -1.20
C GLY A 20 12.79 -8.47 -2.63
N SER A 21 13.20 -7.40 -3.30
CA SER A 21 14.14 -7.40 -4.45
C SER A 21 13.86 -8.36 -5.62
N ASP A 22 12.66 -8.92 -5.76
CA ASP A 22 12.26 -9.59 -6.99
C ASP A 22 11.87 -8.51 -8.01
N ASP A 23 12.88 -8.05 -8.75
CA ASP A 23 12.82 -6.98 -9.75
C ASP A 23 11.94 -7.37 -10.96
N ASP A 24 11.38 -8.59 -10.98
CA ASP A 24 10.64 -9.17 -12.10
C ASP A 24 9.11 -8.92 -12.06
N ILE A 25 8.58 -8.36 -10.97
CA ILE A 25 7.15 -8.02 -10.93
C ILE A 25 6.91 -6.75 -11.77
N ASP A 26 6.30 -6.94 -12.95
CA ASP A 26 5.86 -5.85 -13.83
C ASP A 26 4.70 -5.05 -13.21
N ILE A 27 5.06 -4.18 -12.27
CA ILE A 27 4.14 -3.21 -11.66
C ILE A 27 4.19 -1.85 -12.35
N ASP A 28 4.88 -1.70 -13.48
CA ASP A 28 5.02 -0.40 -14.16
C ASP A 28 3.71 0.03 -14.86
N GLY A 29 2.83 -0.92 -15.19
CA GLY A 29 1.53 -0.68 -15.81
C GLY A 29 0.41 -0.18 -14.90
N ASP A 30 -0.81 -0.24 -15.42
CA ASP A 30 -2.05 0.05 -14.69
C ASP A 30 -2.47 -1.16 -13.84
N ILE A 31 -1.94 -1.20 -12.62
CA ILE A 31 -2.18 -2.30 -11.67
C ILE A 31 -3.31 -1.99 -10.68
N LEU A 32 -3.97 -0.83 -10.79
CA LEU A 32 -4.91 -0.33 -9.78
C LEU A 32 -6.04 -1.32 -9.48
N ASP A 33 -6.54 -1.98 -10.51
CA ASP A 33 -7.62 -2.97 -10.46
C ASP A 33 -7.11 -4.42 -10.34
N ALA A 34 -5.81 -4.64 -10.49
CA ALA A 34 -5.24 -5.98 -10.43
C ALA A 34 -5.19 -6.47 -8.98
N GLY A 35 -5.64 -7.71 -8.75
CA GLY A 35 -5.49 -8.33 -7.44
C GLY A 35 -4.02 -8.54 -7.10
N PHE A 36 -3.63 -8.33 -5.84
CA PHE A 36 -2.25 -8.54 -5.40
C PHE A 36 -1.74 -9.96 -5.69
N GLU A 37 -2.58 -10.98 -5.54
CA GLU A 37 -2.24 -12.36 -5.91
C GLU A 37 -1.97 -12.51 -7.42
N GLN A 38 -2.68 -11.77 -8.28
CA GLN A 38 -2.46 -11.79 -9.73
C GLN A 38 -1.15 -11.09 -10.12
N LEU A 39 -0.73 -10.12 -9.31
CA LEU A 39 0.55 -9.44 -9.43
C LEU A 39 1.70 -10.25 -8.78
N GLY A 40 1.44 -11.43 -8.23
CA GLY A 40 2.46 -12.27 -7.59
C GLY A 40 2.81 -11.85 -6.16
N TYR A 41 2.03 -10.96 -5.55
CA TYR A 41 2.20 -10.59 -4.13
C TYR A 41 1.41 -11.54 -3.24
N GLU A 42 2.11 -12.10 -2.26
CA GLU A 42 1.52 -12.92 -1.22
C GLU A 42 1.08 -12.09 -0.02
N SER A 43 0.22 -12.67 0.83
CA SER A 43 -0.31 -12.01 2.03
C SER A 43 0.79 -11.46 2.95
N LEU A 44 1.92 -12.16 3.10
CA LEU A 44 3.07 -11.69 3.90
C LEU A 44 3.71 -10.41 3.34
N ALA A 45 3.87 -10.31 2.02
CA ALA A 45 4.41 -9.11 1.39
C ALA A 45 3.50 -7.91 1.61
N LEU A 46 2.17 -8.12 1.65
CA LEU A 46 1.20 -7.06 1.96
C LEU A 46 1.28 -6.62 3.42
N LEU A 47 1.48 -7.54 4.36
CA LEU A 47 1.66 -7.21 5.79
C LEU A 47 2.94 -6.38 6.02
N GLU A 48 4.05 -6.76 5.39
CA GLU A 48 5.31 -6.00 5.44
C GLU A 48 5.14 -4.61 4.78
N THR A 49 4.44 -4.56 3.65
CA THR A 49 4.10 -3.30 2.95
C THR A 49 3.27 -2.38 3.85
N GLY A 50 2.23 -2.91 4.51
CA GLY A 50 1.41 -2.17 5.47
C GLY A 50 2.23 -1.63 6.64
N SER A 51 3.04 -2.49 7.27
CA SER A 51 3.93 -2.10 8.37
C SER A 51 4.90 -0.98 7.98
N ARG A 52 5.35 -0.96 6.72
CA ARG A 52 6.23 0.08 6.20
C ARG A 52 5.48 1.39 5.96
N ILE A 53 4.27 1.34 5.42
CA ILE A 53 3.39 2.50 5.23
C ILE A 53 3.12 3.16 6.59
N GLU A 54 2.74 2.38 7.61
CA GLU A 54 2.48 2.89 8.96
C GLU A 54 3.65 3.71 9.51
N ARG A 55 4.88 3.18 9.39
CA ARG A 55 6.10 3.84 9.85
C ARG A 55 6.44 5.12 9.08
N GLU A 56 6.26 5.12 7.76
CA GLU A 56 6.65 6.24 6.90
C GLU A 56 5.62 7.38 6.93
N TYR A 57 4.34 7.03 7.04
CA TYR A 57 3.23 7.98 7.02
C TYR A 57 2.74 8.36 8.42
N GLY A 58 3.13 7.61 9.46
CA GLY A 58 2.74 7.87 10.84
C GLY A 58 1.28 7.55 11.12
N ILE A 59 0.73 6.54 10.43
CA ILE A 59 -0.65 6.06 10.59
C ILE A 59 -0.66 4.66 11.20
N THR A 60 -1.84 4.18 11.59
CA THR A 60 -2.05 2.81 12.03
C THR A 60 -3.11 2.16 11.14
N LEU A 61 -2.74 1.05 10.52
CA LEU A 61 -3.61 0.29 9.62
C LEU A 61 -4.07 -0.97 10.35
N ASP A 62 -5.37 -1.16 10.45
CA ASP A 62 -5.92 -2.41 10.97
C ASP A 62 -5.56 -3.58 10.03
N GLU A 63 -4.90 -4.61 10.58
CA GLU A 63 -4.61 -5.87 9.88
C GLU A 63 -5.80 -6.43 9.08
N PRO A 64 -7.04 -6.53 9.61
CA PRO A 64 -8.16 -7.02 8.81
C PRO A 64 -8.47 -6.13 7.60
N SER A 65 -8.36 -4.80 7.74
CA SER A 65 -8.59 -3.85 6.65
C SER A 65 -7.48 -3.95 5.58
N LEU A 66 -6.25 -4.20 6.01
CA LEU A 66 -5.10 -4.41 5.11
C LEU A 66 -5.26 -5.71 4.31
N VAL A 67 -5.73 -6.78 4.94
CA VAL A 67 -5.98 -8.06 4.27
C VAL A 67 -7.19 -7.99 3.33
N ASP A 68 -8.23 -7.21 3.68
CA ASP A 68 -9.40 -6.98 2.83
C ASP A 68 -9.07 -6.10 1.60
N ALA A 69 -8.03 -5.26 1.70
CA ALA A 69 -7.50 -4.47 0.60
C ALA A 69 -6.73 -5.35 -0.41
N THR A 70 -7.48 -6.10 -1.22
CA THR A 70 -6.95 -7.06 -2.20
C THR A 70 -6.38 -6.43 -3.48
N THR A 71 -6.53 -5.12 -3.68
CA THR A 71 -6.05 -4.40 -4.86
C THR A 71 -5.26 -3.15 -4.47
N PRO A 72 -4.32 -2.68 -5.32
CA PRO A 72 -3.60 -1.43 -5.10
C PRO A 72 -4.52 -0.23 -4.88
N ARG A 73 -5.63 -0.13 -5.63
CA ARG A 73 -6.61 0.94 -5.43
C ARG A 73 -7.24 0.90 -4.04
N ALA A 74 -7.64 -0.28 -3.56
CA ALA A 74 -8.24 -0.43 -2.24
C ALA A 74 -7.25 -0.01 -1.14
N LEU A 75 -5.99 -0.46 -1.24
CA LEU A 75 -4.95 -0.12 -0.27
C LEU A 75 -4.65 1.39 -0.28
N ILE A 76 -4.54 2.01 -1.46
CA ILE A 76 -4.33 3.46 -1.57
C ILE A 76 -5.48 4.24 -0.93
N ALA A 77 -6.73 3.80 -1.16
CA ALA A 77 -7.90 4.45 -0.56
C ALA A 77 -7.89 4.32 0.97
N LEU A 78 -7.56 3.14 1.50
CA LEU A 78 -7.44 2.88 2.93
C LEU A 78 -6.41 3.83 3.58
N VAL A 79 -5.20 3.91 3.02
CA VAL A 79 -4.12 4.76 3.56
C VAL A 79 -4.51 6.24 3.53
N ASN A 80 -5.09 6.70 2.42
CA ASN A 80 -5.52 8.09 2.31
C ASN A 80 -6.65 8.45 3.28
N ALA A 81 -7.56 7.50 3.59
CA ALA A 81 -8.59 7.72 4.60
C ALA A 81 -7.97 7.96 5.99
N HIS A 82 -6.98 7.16 6.39
CA HIS A 82 -6.26 7.35 7.66
C HIS A 82 -5.45 8.64 7.69
N LEU A 83 -4.81 9.01 6.57
CA LEU A 83 -4.07 10.27 6.45
C LEU A 83 -4.99 11.48 6.59
N ALA A 84 -6.19 11.42 5.99
CA ALA A 84 -7.18 12.48 6.10
C ALA A 84 -7.71 12.62 7.55
N ASP A 85 -7.98 11.51 8.23
CA ASP A 85 -8.40 11.48 9.63
C ASP A 85 -7.32 12.06 10.56
N SER A 86 -6.06 11.64 10.37
CA SER A 86 -4.92 12.14 11.13
C SER A 86 -4.65 13.64 10.94
N LEU A 87 -5.04 14.22 9.80
CA LEU A 87 -4.88 15.65 9.53
C LEU A 87 -6.03 16.49 10.12
N ALA A 88 -7.17 15.85 10.42
CA ALA A 88 -8.35 16.50 10.98
C ALA A 88 -8.36 16.53 12.52
N ALA A 89 -7.51 15.73 13.16
CA ALA A 89 -7.33 15.65 14.61
C ALA A 89 -6.36 16.72 15.15
#